data_AF-A0A370HFM4-F1
#
_entry.id   AF-A0A370HFM4-F1
#
_cell.length_a   1.000
_cell.length_b   1.000
_cell.length_c   1.000
_cell.angle_alpha   90.00
_cell.angle_beta   90.00
_cell.angle_gamma   90.00
#
_symmetry.space_group_name_H-M   'P 1'
#
loop_
_entity.id
_entity.type
_entity.pdbx_description
1 polymer ?
#
loop_
_entity_poly.entity_id
_entity_poly.type
_entity_poly.pdbx_seq_one_letter_code
_entity_poly.pdbx_strand_id
1 'polypeptide(L)'
;MRDKSRRATVRTATVARATAAAAAVTLAVALGGGTAGAGVDSVNSIVDRGDRSVEAIQSDTRIDFVPPLDGNPLSREWFHHGRASYRVAGPDADNWQGHITIGYMVGYPATFNGKIKFQYYTPGLGVELGNEPKLQLFDLIPQLGVELEVGFGPGIQTIECAGGDIFGRDGFIQMSGFHGSVTGVLGQTTIRPFVKVVSAAGDTVVTYGPVWTI
;
A
#
# COMPACT_ATOMS: atom_id res chain seq x y z
N MET A 1 -31.43 83.69 -59.60
CA MET A 1 -31.75 82.42 -60.32
C MET A 1 -30.53 81.52 -60.18
N ARG A 2 -30.60 80.41 -59.42
CA ARG A 2 -30.77 79.03 -59.92
C ARG A 2 -29.76 78.72 -61.04
N ASP A 3 -28.90 77.69 -61.02
CA ASP A 3 -29.02 76.36 -60.42
C ASP A 3 -27.64 75.65 -60.37
N LYS A 4 -27.63 74.50 -59.68
CA LYS A 4 -26.56 73.76 -59.02
C LYS A 4 -25.76 72.77 -59.90
N SER A 5 -24.62 72.38 -59.29
CA SER A 5 -24.11 71.01 -59.11
C SER A 5 -23.56 70.22 -60.29
N ARG A 6 -22.24 69.97 -60.24
CA ARG A 6 -21.66 68.66 -60.53
C ARG A 6 -20.72 68.24 -59.39
N ARG A 7 -20.92 67.00 -58.93
CA ARG A 7 -20.25 66.34 -57.80
C ARG A 7 -18.82 65.97 -58.16
N ALA A 8 -17.87 66.26 -57.27
CA ALA A 8 -16.57 65.62 -57.20
C ALA A 8 -16.47 64.93 -55.83
N THR A 9 -16.43 63.60 -55.81
CA THR A 9 -16.29 62.81 -54.58
C THR A 9 -14.80 62.63 -54.30
N VAL A 10 -14.27 63.45 -53.40
CA VAL A 10 -12.93 63.29 -52.81
C VAL A 10 -13.03 62.23 -51.71
N ARG A 11 -12.24 61.15 -51.83
CA ARG A 11 -12.09 60.15 -50.76
C ARG A 11 -11.04 60.65 -49.77
N THR A 12 -11.51 61.05 -48.60
CA THR A 12 -10.72 61.42 -47.42
C THR A 12 -10.13 60.17 -46.75
N ALA A 13 -8.85 60.23 -46.38
CA ALA A 13 -8.18 59.24 -45.56
C ALA A 13 -8.63 59.34 -44.10
N THR A 14 -8.78 58.22 -43.41
CA THR A 14 -8.70 58.19 -41.94
C THR A 14 -8.15 56.84 -41.50
N VAL A 15 -7.07 56.91 -40.72
CA VAL A 15 -6.43 55.80 -40.02
C VAL A 15 -7.27 55.48 -38.77
N ALA A 16 -7.63 54.21 -38.58
CA ALA A 16 -8.03 53.69 -37.28
C ALA A 16 -7.47 52.26 -37.13
N ARG A 17 -6.66 52.07 -36.09
CA ARG A 17 -6.08 50.78 -35.70
C ARG A 17 -7.16 49.88 -35.13
N ALA A 18 -7.26 48.64 -35.61
CA ALA A 18 -7.91 47.56 -34.89
C ALA A 18 -7.13 46.26 -35.14
N THR A 19 -6.48 45.79 -34.08
CA THR A 19 -5.88 44.46 -33.95
C THR A 19 -6.97 43.40 -33.88
N ALA A 20 -6.90 42.37 -34.73
CA ALA A 20 -7.57 41.10 -34.47
C ALA A 20 -6.69 39.97 -35.04
N ALA A 21 -6.15 39.19 -34.11
CA ALA A 21 -5.26 38.06 -34.35
C ALA A 21 -5.97 36.91 -35.08
N ALA A 22 -5.19 36.19 -35.87
CA ALA A 22 -5.61 35.06 -36.69
C ALA A 22 -6.22 33.93 -35.83
N ALA A 23 -7.43 33.48 -36.22
CA ALA A 23 -8.02 32.26 -35.71
C ALA A 23 -7.39 31.06 -36.42
N ALA A 24 -6.55 30.28 -35.72
CA ALA A 24 -6.13 28.97 -36.16
C ALA A 24 -7.10 27.92 -35.60
N VAL A 25 -7.76 27.19 -36.50
CA VAL A 25 -8.59 26.03 -36.18
C VAL A 25 -7.68 24.83 -35.91
N THR A 26 -7.77 24.25 -34.72
CA THR A 26 -7.37 22.86 -34.46
C THR A 26 -8.47 22.17 -33.65
N LEU A 27 -9.44 21.58 -34.35
CA LEU A 27 -10.36 20.63 -33.76
C LEU A 27 -9.80 19.23 -33.99
N ALA A 28 -8.91 18.78 -33.09
CA ALA A 28 -8.51 17.38 -33.01
C ALA A 28 -9.42 16.69 -32.00
N VAL A 29 -10.45 16.01 -32.51
CA VAL A 29 -11.29 15.09 -31.75
C VAL A 29 -10.45 13.85 -31.43
N ALA A 30 -10.06 13.68 -30.17
CA ALA A 30 -9.56 12.42 -29.66
C ALA A 30 -10.74 11.61 -29.10
N LEU A 31 -11.37 10.82 -29.96
CA LEU A 31 -12.13 9.63 -29.55
C LEU A 31 -11.15 8.46 -29.51
N GLY A 32 -11.06 7.76 -28.37
CA GLY A 32 -10.36 6.49 -28.28
C GLY A 32 -9.20 6.51 -27.28
N GLY A 33 -9.53 6.13 -26.06
CA GLY A 33 -8.57 5.94 -24.98
C GLY A 33 -9.35 5.79 -23.70
N GLY A 34 -9.96 4.63 -23.48
CA GLY A 34 -10.31 4.23 -22.13
C GLY A 34 -9.00 4.15 -21.37
N THR A 35 -8.59 5.24 -20.72
CA THR A 35 -7.64 5.15 -19.63
C THR A 35 -8.37 4.32 -18.60
N ALA A 36 -8.09 3.01 -18.56
CA ALA A 36 -8.26 2.27 -17.32
C ALA A 36 -7.40 3.04 -16.33
N GLY A 37 -8.04 3.98 -15.61
CA GLY A 37 -7.38 4.78 -14.61
C GLY A 37 -6.91 3.78 -13.57
N ALA A 38 -5.61 3.51 -13.55
CA ALA A 38 -5.00 2.88 -12.41
C ALA A 38 -5.44 3.70 -11.20
N GLY A 39 -6.21 3.08 -10.31
CA GLY A 39 -6.74 3.77 -9.16
C GLY A 39 -5.56 4.19 -8.30
N VAL A 40 -5.31 5.50 -8.21
CA VAL A 40 -4.29 6.00 -7.30
C VAL A 40 -4.82 5.83 -5.89
N ASP A 41 -4.15 5.00 -5.10
CA ASP A 41 -4.54 4.66 -3.73
C ASP A 41 -4.05 5.70 -2.73
N SER A 42 -2.81 6.18 -2.93
CA SER A 42 -2.22 7.22 -2.09
C SER A 42 -1.09 7.95 -2.81
N VAL A 43 -0.88 9.22 -2.44
CA VAL A 43 0.22 10.05 -2.92
C VAL A 43 0.78 10.84 -1.75
N ASN A 44 2.10 10.99 -1.70
CA ASN A 44 2.77 11.96 -0.85
C ASN A 44 3.90 12.63 -1.65
N SER A 45 4.24 13.86 -1.28
CA SER A 45 5.30 14.62 -1.94
C SER A 45 6.17 15.39 -0.96
N ILE A 46 7.40 15.66 -1.40
CA ILE A 46 8.35 16.54 -0.71
C ILE A 46 8.98 17.49 -1.72
N VAL A 47 9.48 18.62 -1.25
CA VAL A 47 10.42 19.45 -2.01
C VAL A 47 11.82 19.11 -1.55
N ASP A 48 12.66 18.64 -2.47
CA ASP A 48 14.04 18.25 -2.20
C ASP A 48 14.99 19.46 -2.19
N ARG A 49 16.27 19.24 -1.84
CA ARG A 49 17.27 20.32 -1.77
C ARG A 49 17.53 21.03 -3.10
N GLY A 50 17.20 20.41 -4.23
CA GLY A 50 17.35 20.97 -5.57
C GLY A 50 16.12 21.77 -6.03
N ASP A 51 15.22 22.13 -5.11
CA ASP A 51 13.93 22.77 -5.40
C ASP A 51 13.06 21.93 -6.36
N ARG A 52 13.18 20.59 -6.27
CA ARG A 52 12.35 19.64 -7.04
C ARG A 52 11.26 19.06 -6.16
N SER A 53 10.03 19.02 -6.68
CA SER A 53 8.94 18.24 -6.09
C SER A 53 9.11 16.77 -6.45
N VAL A 54 9.29 15.91 -5.45
CA VAL A 54 9.40 14.45 -5.58
C VAL A 54 8.14 13.83 -5.00
N GLU A 55 7.41 13.06 -5.81
CA GLU A 55 6.17 12.37 -5.45
C GLU A 55 6.41 10.86 -5.36
N ALA A 56 5.92 10.24 -4.28
CA ALA A 56 5.72 8.80 -4.18
C ALA A 56 4.24 8.49 -4.38
N ILE A 57 3.93 7.58 -5.31
CA ILE A 57 2.58 7.27 -5.73
C ILE A 57 2.36 5.77 -5.59
N GLN A 58 1.30 5.39 -4.87
CA GLN A 58 0.82 4.03 -4.76
C GLN A 58 -0.45 3.89 -5.60
N SER A 59 -0.53 2.86 -6.44
CA SER A 59 -1.70 2.60 -7.27
C SER A 59 -1.93 1.10 -7.46
N ASP A 60 -3.17 0.74 -7.82
CA ASP A 60 -3.58 -0.64 -8.15
C ASP A 60 -3.27 -1.63 -7.01
N THR A 61 -3.32 -1.18 -5.75
CA THR A 61 -3.01 -2.01 -4.59
C THR A 61 -4.12 -2.99 -4.29
N ARG A 62 -3.76 -4.27 -4.21
CA ARG A 62 -4.70 -5.33 -3.87
C ARG A 62 -4.02 -6.34 -2.94
N ILE A 63 -4.71 -6.67 -1.85
CA ILE A 63 -4.34 -7.72 -0.93
C ILE A 63 -5.38 -8.83 -1.02
N ASP A 64 -4.98 -9.99 -1.52
CA ASP A 64 -5.84 -11.17 -1.63
C ASP A 64 -5.59 -12.09 -0.45
N PHE A 65 -6.50 -12.09 0.51
CA PHE A 65 -6.50 -13.01 1.64
C PHE A 65 -6.96 -14.40 1.19
N VAL A 66 -6.19 -15.43 1.55
CA VAL A 66 -6.46 -16.82 1.17
C VAL A 66 -6.51 -17.73 2.40
N PRO A 67 -7.26 -18.86 2.34
CA PRO A 67 -7.15 -19.90 3.35
C PRO A 67 -5.68 -20.35 3.51
N PRO A 68 -5.16 -20.44 4.74
CA PRO A 68 -3.78 -20.85 4.98
C PRO A 68 -3.48 -22.24 4.42
N LEU A 69 -2.36 -22.36 3.70
CA LEU A 69 -1.92 -23.62 3.09
C LEU A 69 -1.58 -24.69 4.14
N ASP A 70 -1.17 -24.28 5.33
CA ASP A 70 -0.86 -25.16 6.46
C ASP A 70 -2.10 -25.70 7.20
N GLY A 71 -3.30 -25.23 6.83
CA GLY A 71 -4.56 -25.60 7.48
C GLY A 71 -4.66 -25.14 8.94
N ASN A 72 -3.77 -24.28 9.41
CA ASN A 72 -3.74 -23.82 10.78
C ASN A 72 -4.70 -22.62 10.97
N PRO A 73 -5.71 -22.71 11.86
CA PRO A 73 -6.64 -21.60 12.10
C PRO A 73 -5.98 -20.35 12.69
N LEU A 74 -4.78 -20.47 13.25
CA LEU A 74 -3.98 -19.37 13.77
C LEU A 74 -3.02 -18.78 12.73
N SER A 75 -3.03 -19.30 11.51
CA SER A 75 -2.27 -18.73 10.39
C SER A 75 -3.12 -17.74 9.59
N ARG A 76 -2.45 -16.76 8.99
CA ARG A 76 -3.03 -15.80 8.05
C ARG A 76 -2.12 -15.77 6.83
N GLU A 77 -2.71 -15.80 5.64
CA GLU A 77 -1.97 -15.88 4.38
C GLU A 77 -2.60 -14.94 3.34
N TRP A 78 -1.75 -14.29 2.55
CA TRP A 78 -2.19 -13.35 1.51
C TRP A 78 -1.21 -13.22 0.34
N PHE A 79 -1.72 -12.63 -0.74
CA PHE A 79 -0.93 -12.16 -1.87
C PHE A 79 -1.05 -10.65 -2.03
N HIS A 80 0.08 -9.96 -2.15
CA HIS A 80 0.16 -8.52 -2.37
C HIS A 80 0.47 -8.23 -3.84
N HIS A 81 -0.36 -7.37 -4.42
CA HIS A 81 -0.23 -6.81 -5.75
C HIS A 81 -0.26 -5.29 -5.64
N GLY A 82 0.50 -4.60 -6.48
CA GLY A 82 0.48 -3.14 -6.50
C GLY A 82 1.51 -2.55 -7.45
N ARG A 83 1.33 -1.28 -7.76
CA ARG A 83 2.29 -0.47 -8.51
C ARG A 83 2.79 0.67 -7.63
N ALA A 84 4.11 0.82 -7.61
CA ALA A 84 4.79 1.95 -7.02
C ALA A 84 5.32 2.83 -8.14
N SER A 85 4.86 4.08 -8.20
CA SER A 85 5.32 5.06 -9.18
C SER A 85 5.96 6.24 -8.48
N TYR A 86 6.79 6.97 -9.21
CA TYR A 86 7.35 8.23 -8.75
C TYR A 86 7.19 9.31 -9.82
N ARG A 87 7.20 10.56 -9.39
CA ARG A 87 7.24 11.72 -10.28
C ARG A 87 8.13 12.80 -9.70
N VAL A 88 8.95 13.42 -10.54
CA VAL A 88 9.85 14.51 -10.19
C VAL A 88 9.58 15.69 -11.09
N ALA A 89 9.32 16.84 -10.49
CA ALA A 89 9.11 18.10 -11.18
C ALA A 89 10.04 19.18 -10.60
N GLY A 90 10.61 20.03 -11.46
CA GLY A 90 11.53 21.08 -11.05
C GLY A 90 12.79 21.14 -11.92
N PRO A 91 13.81 21.90 -11.49
CA PRO A 91 15.08 22.02 -12.19
C PRO A 91 15.78 20.66 -12.34
N ASP A 92 16.42 20.39 -13.47
CA ASP A 92 17.23 19.17 -13.74
C ASP A 92 16.56 17.83 -13.36
N ALA A 93 15.22 17.76 -13.40
CA ALA A 93 14.48 16.54 -13.06
C ALA A 93 14.81 15.35 -14.00
N ASP A 94 15.25 15.61 -15.23
CA ASP A 94 15.67 14.59 -16.19
C ASP A 94 16.94 13.83 -15.75
N ASN A 95 17.75 14.43 -14.88
CA ASN A 95 18.96 13.83 -14.31
C ASN A 95 18.76 13.35 -12.88
N TRP A 96 17.51 13.35 -12.38
CA TRP A 96 17.21 12.90 -11.03
C TRP A 96 17.45 11.39 -10.90
N GLN A 97 17.92 10.97 -9.73
CA GLN A 97 18.22 9.57 -9.42
C GLN A 97 17.75 9.25 -8.00
N GLY A 98 17.30 8.02 -7.80
CA GLY A 98 16.90 7.54 -6.49
C GLY A 98 16.59 6.06 -6.47
N HIS A 99 15.95 5.62 -5.39
CA HIS A 99 15.54 4.26 -5.17
C HIS A 99 14.06 4.23 -4.76
N ILE A 100 13.26 3.39 -5.41
CA ILE A 100 11.85 3.18 -5.09
C ILE A 100 11.68 1.83 -4.40
N THR A 101 10.80 1.78 -3.40
CA THR A 101 10.46 0.57 -2.65
C THR A 101 8.96 0.47 -2.50
N ILE A 102 8.39 -0.70 -2.82
CA ILE A 102 7.02 -1.09 -2.49
C ILE A 102 7.06 -2.08 -1.33
N GLY A 103 6.20 -1.88 -0.34
CA GLY A 103 6.18 -2.70 0.85
C GLY A 103 4.85 -2.64 1.60
N TYR A 104 4.82 -3.28 2.76
CA TYR A 104 3.72 -3.13 3.70
C TYR A 104 4.19 -3.27 5.15
N MET A 105 3.42 -2.69 6.05
CA MET A 105 3.50 -2.98 7.47
C MET A 105 2.44 -4.01 7.85
N VAL A 106 2.77 -4.97 8.71
CA VAL A 106 1.84 -5.95 9.28
C VAL A 106 1.83 -5.85 10.80
N GLY A 107 0.65 -5.95 11.41
CA GLY A 107 0.51 -5.91 12.85
C GLY A 107 -0.69 -6.74 13.33
N TYR A 108 -0.50 -7.42 14.46
CA TYR A 108 -1.53 -8.21 15.13
C TYR A 108 -1.32 -8.16 16.66
N PRO A 109 -2.40 -8.25 17.46
CA PRO A 109 -2.35 -7.86 18.87
C PRO A 109 -1.70 -8.90 19.79
N ALA A 110 -1.88 -10.18 19.49
CA ALA A 110 -1.42 -11.27 20.35
C ALA A 110 -0.88 -12.45 19.54
N THR A 111 0.05 -13.20 20.13
CA THR A 111 0.60 -14.40 19.52
C THR A 111 0.41 -15.62 20.41
N PHE A 112 0.26 -16.77 19.78
CA PHE A 112 0.12 -18.06 20.43
C PHE A 112 1.42 -18.85 20.30
N ASN A 113 2.12 -19.07 21.42
CA ASN A 113 3.26 -19.97 21.49
C ASN A 113 2.80 -21.29 22.13
N GLY A 114 2.29 -22.20 21.31
CA GLY A 114 1.72 -23.46 21.78
C GLY A 114 2.77 -24.41 22.37
N LYS A 115 2.80 -24.57 23.70
CA LYS A 115 3.34 -25.78 24.34
C LYS A 115 2.16 -26.68 24.74
N ILE A 116 1.87 -27.70 23.95
CA ILE A 116 0.89 -28.72 24.33
C ILE A 116 1.55 -29.65 25.36
N LYS A 117 1.17 -29.56 26.64
CA LYS A 117 1.60 -30.52 27.67
C LYS A 117 0.60 -31.67 27.75
N PHE A 118 0.97 -32.84 27.26
CA PHE A 118 0.21 -34.07 27.53
C PHE A 118 0.54 -34.56 28.94
N GLN A 119 -0.40 -34.43 29.87
CA GLN A 119 -0.33 -35.09 31.17
C GLN A 119 -1.19 -36.35 31.10
N TYR A 120 -0.54 -37.51 31.16
CA TYR A 120 -1.21 -38.80 31.26
C TYR A 120 -1.04 -39.32 32.69
N TYR A 121 -2.11 -39.31 33.47
CA TYR A 121 -2.15 -39.95 34.78
C TYR A 121 -2.55 -41.41 34.57
N THR A 122 -1.64 -42.34 34.85
CA THR A 122 -1.98 -43.76 34.96
C THR A 122 -2.85 -43.98 36.20
N PRO A 123 -3.97 -44.73 36.11
CA PRO A 123 -4.81 -45.03 37.26
C PRO A 123 -3.99 -45.63 38.42
N GLY A 124 -4.15 -45.05 39.61
CA GLY A 124 -3.47 -45.48 40.82
C GLY A 124 -4.40 -46.28 41.74
N LEU A 125 -3.86 -47.35 42.34
CA LEU A 125 -4.49 -48.10 43.41
C LEU A 125 -3.75 -47.77 44.72
N GLY A 126 -4.44 -47.12 45.65
CA GLY A 126 -3.92 -46.86 46.99
C GLY A 126 -4.58 -47.75 48.02
N VAL A 127 -3.79 -48.23 48.97
CA VAL A 127 -4.29 -48.92 50.16
C VAL A 127 -3.93 -48.06 51.36
N GLU A 128 -4.95 -47.55 52.05
CA GLU A 128 -4.74 -46.81 53.30
C GLU A 128 -4.80 -47.82 54.46
N LEU A 129 -3.67 -48.05 55.12
CA LEU A 129 -3.59 -48.94 56.28
C LEU A 129 -4.01 -48.18 57.54
N GLY A 130 -5.31 -48.21 57.84
CA GLY A 130 -5.89 -47.86 59.15
C GLY A 130 -6.45 -49.10 59.85
N ASN A 131 -7.14 -48.92 61.00
CA ASN A 131 -7.83 -50.00 61.71
C ASN A 131 -8.88 -50.74 60.85
N GLU A 132 -9.29 -50.16 59.72
CA GLU A 132 -10.02 -50.81 58.64
C GLU A 132 -9.30 -50.52 57.31
N PRO A 133 -8.83 -51.53 56.57
CA PRO A 133 -8.19 -51.30 55.28
C PRO A 133 -9.22 -50.82 54.25
N LYS A 134 -9.04 -49.62 53.71
CA LYS A 134 -9.86 -49.07 52.62
C LYS A 134 -9.05 -49.05 51.32
N LEU A 135 -9.61 -49.71 50.30
CA LEU A 135 -9.08 -49.64 48.94
C LEU A 135 -9.60 -48.37 48.28
N GLN A 136 -8.70 -47.46 47.91
CA GLN A 136 -9.05 -46.23 47.22
C GLN A 136 -8.55 -46.30 45.77
N LEU A 137 -9.47 -46.07 44.83
CA LEU A 137 -9.17 -45.89 43.41
C LEU A 137 -9.12 -44.39 43.14
N PHE A 138 -8.03 -43.90 42.56
CA PHE A 138 -7.89 -42.50 42.16
C PHE A 138 -7.40 -42.40 40.71
N ASP A 139 -7.76 -41.29 40.05
CA ASP A 139 -7.42 -40.98 38.65
C ASP A 139 -7.92 -42.02 37.61
N LEU A 140 -9.16 -42.51 37.80
CA LEU A 140 -9.82 -43.47 36.91
C LEU A 140 -10.13 -42.94 35.50
N ILE A 141 -10.12 -41.62 35.30
CA ILE A 141 -10.40 -40.98 34.01
C ILE A 141 -9.19 -40.12 33.65
N PRO A 142 -8.45 -40.45 32.56
CA PRO A 142 -7.35 -39.61 32.11
C PRO A 142 -7.87 -38.21 31.75
N GLN A 143 -7.28 -37.18 32.37
CA GLN A 143 -7.61 -35.78 32.12
C GLN A 143 -6.58 -35.17 31.16
N LEU A 144 -7.03 -34.61 30.04
CA LEU A 144 -6.17 -33.85 29.12
C LEU A 144 -6.16 -32.38 29.57
N GLY A 145 -5.03 -31.91 30.12
CA GLY A 145 -4.81 -30.49 30.38
C GLY A 145 -4.18 -29.81 29.16
N VAL A 146 -4.77 -28.70 28.70
CA VAL A 146 -4.15 -27.83 27.68
C VAL A 146 -3.74 -26.54 28.36
N GLU A 147 -2.44 -26.27 28.44
CA GLU A 147 -1.91 -25.00 28.92
C GLU A 147 -1.62 -24.11 27.71
N LEU A 148 -2.33 -22.99 27.59
CA LEU A 148 -2.22 -22.06 26.45
C LEU A 148 -1.42 -20.83 26.90
N GLU A 149 -0.22 -20.64 26.35
CA GLU A 149 0.58 -19.43 26.58
C GLU A 149 0.28 -18.40 25.48
N VAL A 150 -0.41 -17.32 25.87
CA VAL A 150 -0.73 -16.19 24.99
C VAL A 150 0.24 -15.06 25.31
N GLY A 151 1.03 -14.66 24.31
CA GLY A 151 1.94 -13.52 24.39
C GLY A 151 1.40 -12.29 23.66
N PHE A 152 2.03 -11.14 23.88
CA PHE A 152 1.82 -9.96 23.04
C PHE A 152 2.33 -10.23 21.61
N GLY A 153 1.64 -9.67 20.62
CA GLY A 153 2.13 -9.68 19.24
C GLY A 153 3.48 -8.96 19.11
N PRO A 154 4.22 -9.14 18.00
CA PRO A 154 5.57 -8.60 17.82
C PRO A 154 5.61 -7.08 17.56
N GLY A 155 4.50 -6.36 17.77
CA GLY A 155 4.32 -4.99 17.31
C GLY A 155 4.10 -4.91 15.80
N ILE A 156 4.35 -3.74 15.22
CA ILE A 156 4.23 -3.50 13.77
C ILE A 156 5.55 -3.88 13.10
N GLN A 157 5.48 -4.79 12.14
CA GLN A 157 6.62 -5.24 11.35
C GLN A 157 6.56 -4.63 9.95
N THR A 158 7.69 -4.14 9.44
CA THR A 158 7.80 -3.54 8.11
C THR A 158 8.47 -4.53 7.16
N ILE A 159 7.83 -4.78 6.02
CA ILE A 159 8.33 -5.67 4.97
C ILE A 159 8.51 -4.84 3.70
N GLU A 160 9.73 -4.81 3.19
CA GLU A 160 10.05 -4.28 1.86
C GLU A 160 9.95 -5.44 0.86
N CYS A 161 9.00 -5.36 -0.07
CA CYS A 161 8.67 -6.48 -0.94
C CYS A 161 9.50 -6.46 -2.23
N ALA A 162 9.61 -5.29 -2.85
CA ALA A 162 10.42 -5.07 -4.03
C ALA A 162 10.95 -3.63 -4.06
N GLY A 163 12.10 -3.44 -4.69
CA GLY A 163 12.68 -2.14 -4.90
C GLY A 163 13.64 -2.12 -6.07
N GLY A 164 14.01 -0.92 -6.49
CA GLY A 164 14.93 -0.73 -7.61
C GLY A 164 15.38 0.72 -7.74
N ASP A 165 16.52 0.89 -8.40
CA ASP A 165 17.03 2.21 -8.74
C ASP A 165 16.22 2.81 -9.90
N ILE A 166 15.94 4.10 -9.79
CA ILE A 166 15.09 4.86 -10.70
C ILE A 166 15.79 6.14 -11.13
N PHE A 167 15.55 6.54 -12.38
CA PHE A 167 16.24 7.64 -13.04
C PHE A 167 15.26 8.44 -13.90
N GLY A 168 15.42 9.76 -13.88
CA GLY A 168 14.60 10.69 -14.67
C GLY A 168 13.39 11.21 -13.90
N ARG A 169 12.40 11.69 -14.67
CA ARG A 169 11.27 12.46 -14.15
C ARG A 169 10.12 11.59 -13.64
N ASP A 170 9.99 10.38 -14.15
CA ASP A 170 8.87 9.50 -13.83
C ASP A 170 9.23 8.06 -14.15
N GLY A 171 8.48 7.15 -13.54
CA GLY A 171 8.63 5.72 -13.75
C GLY A 171 7.90 4.95 -12.67
N PHE A 172 7.91 3.63 -12.81
CA PHE A 172 7.22 2.76 -11.87
C PHE A 172 7.89 1.38 -11.80
N ILE A 173 7.67 0.72 -10.66
CA ILE A 173 7.82 -0.73 -10.53
C ILE A 173 6.45 -1.33 -10.20
N GLN A 174 6.24 -2.56 -10.63
CA GLN A 174 4.99 -3.26 -10.38
C GLN A 174 5.29 -4.64 -9.80
N MET A 175 4.48 -5.01 -8.82
CA MET A 175 4.57 -6.27 -8.12
C MET A 175 3.23 -6.99 -8.22
N SER A 176 3.29 -8.30 -8.45
CA SER A 176 2.10 -9.15 -8.51
C SER A 176 2.40 -10.50 -7.87
N GLY A 177 1.53 -10.94 -6.97
CA GLY A 177 1.63 -12.25 -6.34
C GLY A 177 2.72 -12.36 -5.28
N PHE A 178 3.09 -11.25 -4.64
CA PHE A 178 4.03 -11.32 -3.52
C PHE A 178 3.36 -12.02 -2.34
N HIS A 179 3.90 -13.16 -1.94
CA HIS A 179 3.32 -14.00 -0.91
C HIS A 179 3.71 -13.52 0.50
N GLY A 180 2.72 -13.42 1.38
CA GLY A 180 2.92 -13.14 2.80
C GLY A 180 2.15 -14.13 3.66
N SER A 181 2.77 -14.55 4.76
CA SER A 181 2.14 -15.41 5.75
C SER A 181 2.66 -15.10 7.15
N VAL A 182 1.79 -15.25 8.15
CA VAL A 182 2.14 -15.21 9.57
C VAL A 182 1.35 -16.28 10.32
N THR A 183 1.97 -16.88 11.33
CA THR A 183 1.37 -17.94 12.13
C THR A 183 1.33 -17.59 13.61
N GLY A 184 0.53 -18.35 14.37
CA GLY A 184 0.32 -18.12 15.79
C GLY A 184 -0.35 -16.77 16.05
N VAL A 185 -1.21 -16.29 15.14
CA VAL A 185 -1.92 -15.02 15.31
C VAL A 185 -3.18 -15.21 16.14
N LEU A 186 -3.33 -14.36 17.14
CA LEU A 186 -4.56 -14.18 17.88
C LEU A 186 -5.09 -12.76 17.66
N GLY A 187 -6.34 -12.66 17.19
CA GLY A 187 -6.99 -11.40 16.84
C GLY A 187 -6.87 -11.02 15.37
N GLN A 188 -7.31 -9.80 15.06
CA GLN A 188 -7.30 -9.25 13.70
C GLN A 188 -5.88 -8.90 13.26
N THR A 189 -5.49 -9.33 12.06
CA THR A 189 -4.26 -8.88 11.40
C THR A 189 -4.57 -7.68 10.55
N THR A 190 -3.71 -6.66 10.63
CA THR A 190 -3.82 -5.44 9.83
C THR A 190 -2.59 -5.32 8.93
N ILE A 191 -2.81 -4.92 7.69
CA ILE A 191 -1.77 -4.69 6.68
C ILE A 191 -1.91 -3.26 6.16
N ARG A 192 -0.83 -2.48 6.21
CA ARG A 192 -0.77 -1.13 5.65
C ARG A 192 0.30 -1.07 4.55
N PRO A 193 -0.08 -1.11 3.27
CA PRO A 193 0.84 -0.93 2.16
C PRO A 193 1.47 0.46 2.15
N PHE A 194 2.69 0.55 1.63
CA PHE A 194 3.39 1.81 1.44
C PHE A 194 4.25 1.80 0.18
N VAL A 195 4.51 3.00 -0.33
CA VAL A 195 5.53 3.26 -1.34
C VAL A 195 6.51 4.29 -0.78
N LYS A 196 7.80 3.98 -0.85
CA LYS A 196 8.89 4.84 -0.41
C LYS A 196 9.77 5.18 -1.60
N VAL A 197 10.13 6.46 -1.72
CA VAL A 197 11.10 6.96 -2.69
C VAL A 197 12.20 7.67 -1.92
N VAL A 198 13.45 7.31 -2.19
CA VAL A 198 14.65 7.90 -1.59
C VAL A 198 15.49 8.50 -2.70
N SER A 199 15.79 9.80 -2.64
CA SER A 199 16.69 10.46 -3.61
C SER A 199 18.14 10.01 -3.38
N ALA A 200 19.00 10.13 -4.39
CA ALA A 200 20.44 9.90 -4.23
C ALA A 200 21.10 10.84 -3.19
N ALA A 201 20.47 11.95 -2.86
CA ALA A 201 20.91 12.88 -1.80
C ALA A 201 20.42 12.47 -0.39
N GLY A 202 19.54 11.48 -0.28
CA GLY A 202 18.97 10.97 0.98
C GLY A 202 17.58 11.51 1.33
N ASP A 203 17.01 12.41 0.53
CA ASP A 203 15.66 12.93 0.76
C ASP A 203 14.64 11.80 0.58
N THR A 204 13.75 11.62 1.55
CA THR A 204 12.84 10.47 1.58
C THR A 204 11.39 10.91 1.65
N VAL A 205 10.57 10.37 0.76
CA VAL A 205 9.11 10.53 0.79
C VAL A 205 8.45 9.16 0.83
N VAL A 206 7.46 9.01 1.71
CA VAL A 206 6.69 7.78 1.87
C VAL A 206 5.21 8.11 1.79
N THR A 207 4.48 7.37 0.97
CA THR A 207 3.02 7.39 0.99
C THR A 207 2.49 6.09 1.58
N TYR A 208 1.38 6.18 2.32
CA TYR A 208 0.75 5.03 2.96
C TYR A 208 -0.65 4.85 2.39
N GLY A 209 -0.94 3.64 1.93
CA GLY A 209 -2.26 3.25 1.43
C GLY A 209 -3.27 2.94 2.54
N PRO A 210 -4.51 2.60 2.14
CA PRO A 210 -5.54 2.15 3.06
C PRO A 210 -5.12 0.86 3.80
N VAL A 211 -5.67 0.67 5.00
CA VAL A 211 -5.42 -0.53 5.81
C VAL A 211 -6.34 -1.68 5.35
N TRP A 212 -5.76 -2.87 5.23
CA TRP A 212 -6.45 -4.12 4.93
C TRP A 212 -6.48 -5.00 6.19
N THR A 213 -7.55 -5.78 6.37
CA THR A 213 -7.76 -6.53 7.61
C THR A 213 -8.25 -7.96 7.34
N ILE A 214 -7.72 -8.93 8.10
CA ILE A 214 -8.13 -10.34 8.11
C ILE A 214 -8.19 -10.90 9.53
#